data_AF-A0A963IJJ7-F1
#
_entry.id   AF-A0A963IJJ7-F1
#
_cell.length_a   1.000
_cell.length_b   1.000
_cell.length_c   1.000
_cell.angle_alpha   90.00
_cell.angle_beta   90.00
_cell.angle_gamma   90.00
#
_symmetry.space_group_name_H-M   'P 1'
#
loop_
_entity.id
_entity.type
_entity.pdbx_description
1 polymer ?
#
loop_
_entity_poly.entity_id
_entity_poly.type
_entity_poly.pdbx_seq_one_letter_code
_entity_poly.pdbx_strand_id
1 'polypeptide(L)'
;MNLRILLYELTARYHLSPAQSRALWELARLEEEPAGLRYWLSLACAVLAAALLGLGVIFWLAANWGELGRISKFALLQGLLIASALAAVLRPAARPPLLLLAFLAQGGVMAFFGQTYQTGADPWQLFALWAVLGLPLALAARSDVLWVPLALVAMTAIALWTHAFSGRRWAIDEASAGLYVAGWLLALALSAFLGPLPGCRRITGAGFWSFRLALTLAVVSICLGALGALFQSRLLSPYPAAVLLLAGSGWGVVAFAAADILALGVVALALDVLLIAGLARCLFETSHGG
;
A
#
# COMPACT_ATOMS: atom_id res chain seq x y z
N MET A 1 26.96 -5.91 3.15
CA MET A 1 28.16 -5.25 3.71
C MET A 1 28.30 -3.89 3.03
N ASN A 2 28.38 -2.79 3.78
CA ASN A 2 28.46 -1.44 3.20
C ASN A 2 29.87 -1.24 2.61
N LEU A 3 29.96 -0.76 1.36
CA LEU A 3 31.24 -0.52 0.67
C LEU A 3 32.18 0.36 1.51
N ARG A 4 31.65 1.36 2.22
CA ARG A 4 32.45 2.20 3.13
C ARG A 4 33.06 1.40 4.27
N ILE A 5 32.28 0.51 4.89
CA ILE A 5 32.77 -0.34 5.99
C ILE A 5 33.88 -1.27 5.49
N LEU A 6 33.68 -1.84 4.31
CA LEU A 6 34.65 -2.74 3.68
C LEU A 6 35.96 -2.00 3.33
N LEU A 7 35.86 -0.75 2.88
CA LEU A 7 37.03 0.09 2.62
C LEU A 7 37.76 0.47 3.91
N TYR A 8 37.05 0.83 4.99
CA TYR A 8 37.65 1.06 6.30
C TYR A 8 38.36 -0.20 6.83
N GLU A 9 37.75 -1.37 6.71
CA GLU A 9 38.36 -2.64 7.07
C GLU A 9 39.62 -2.94 6.26
N LEU A 10 39.60 -2.69 4.93
CA LEU A 10 40.78 -2.84 4.08
C LEU A 10 41.89 -1.86 4.47
N THR A 11 41.54 -0.61 4.76
CA THR A 11 42.49 0.42 5.20
C THR A 11 43.17 0.02 6.50
N ALA A 12 42.37 -0.48 7.47
CA ALA A 12 42.86 -0.94 8.77
C ALA A 12 43.69 -2.23 8.65
N ARG A 13 43.25 -3.19 7.82
CA ARG A 13 43.91 -4.48 7.63
C ARG A 13 45.26 -4.38 6.92
N TYR A 14 45.40 -3.45 5.98
CA TYR A 14 46.64 -3.26 5.23
C TYR A 14 47.47 -2.07 5.72
N HIS A 15 47.10 -1.45 6.84
CA HIS A 15 47.79 -0.29 7.42
C HIS A 15 48.12 0.80 6.37
N LEU A 16 47.16 1.09 5.49
CA LEU A 16 47.37 2.01 4.39
C LEU A 16 47.66 3.42 4.93
N SER A 17 48.68 4.07 4.37
CA SER A 17 48.96 5.47 4.68
C SER A 17 47.78 6.38 4.25
N PRO A 18 47.68 7.62 4.77
CA PRO A 18 46.62 8.55 4.38
C PRO A 18 46.55 8.81 2.87
N ALA A 19 47.70 8.80 2.18
CA ALA A 19 47.77 8.95 0.72
C ALA A 19 47.24 7.71 -0.01
N GLN A 20 47.62 6.51 0.43
CA GLN A 20 47.13 5.25 -0.13
C GLN A 20 45.63 5.03 0.14
N SER A 21 45.16 5.50 1.30
CA SER A 21 43.74 5.54 1.63
C SER A 21 43.00 6.41 0.63
N ARG A 22 43.41 7.66 0.39
CA ARG A 22 42.75 8.52 -0.62
C ARG A 22 42.73 7.90 -2.02
N ALA A 23 43.84 7.31 -2.46
CA ALA A 23 43.91 6.61 -3.75
C ALA A 23 42.93 5.43 -3.82
N LEU A 24 42.77 4.66 -2.74
CA LEU A 24 41.80 3.58 -2.64
C LEU A 24 40.35 4.10 -2.72
N TRP A 25 40.07 5.26 -2.13
CA TRP A 25 38.75 5.88 -2.11
C TRP A 25 38.38 6.46 -3.49
N GLU A 26 39.34 7.06 -4.18
CA GLU A 26 39.22 7.50 -5.57
C GLU A 26 39.00 6.31 -6.51
N LEU A 27 39.75 5.22 -6.35
CA LEU A 27 39.54 3.96 -7.10
C LEU A 27 38.16 3.36 -6.85
N ALA A 28 37.68 3.43 -5.60
CA ALA A 28 36.33 3.01 -5.22
C ALA A 28 35.24 4.00 -5.65
N ARG A 29 35.61 5.15 -6.25
CA ARG A 29 34.71 6.22 -6.69
C ARG A 29 33.76 6.68 -5.59
N LEU A 30 34.21 6.65 -4.33
CA LEU A 30 33.39 7.02 -3.18
C LEU A 30 32.94 8.48 -3.19
N GLU A 31 33.68 9.33 -3.93
CA GLU A 31 33.40 10.76 -4.10
C GLU A 31 32.61 11.07 -5.38
N GLU A 32 32.42 10.08 -6.28
CA GLU A 32 31.54 10.27 -7.44
C GLU A 32 30.08 10.29 -7.00
N GLU A 33 29.27 11.15 -7.64
CA GLU A 33 27.83 11.20 -7.40
C GLU A 33 27.23 9.80 -7.66
N PRO A 34 26.44 9.22 -6.72
CA PRO A 34 25.88 7.90 -6.89
C PRO A 34 25.14 7.79 -8.23
N ALA A 35 25.44 6.76 -9.00
CA ALA A 35 24.84 6.57 -10.31
C ALA A 35 23.31 6.63 -10.21
N GLY A 36 22.71 7.60 -10.89
CA GLY A 36 21.25 7.81 -10.89
C GLY A 36 20.69 8.69 -9.77
N LEU A 37 21.50 9.26 -8.87
CA LEU A 37 21.01 10.16 -7.81
C LEU A 37 20.18 11.31 -8.40
N ARG A 38 20.70 12.01 -9.42
CA ARG A 38 19.95 13.08 -10.12
C ARG A 38 18.62 12.61 -10.65
N TYR A 39 18.59 11.41 -11.23
CA TYR A 39 17.37 10.83 -11.78
C TYR A 39 16.34 10.57 -10.67
N TRP A 40 16.75 9.89 -9.59
CA TRP A 40 15.87 9.57 -8.47
C TRP A 40 15.38 10.81 -7.74
N LEU A 41 16.26 11.81 -7.56
CA LEU A 41 15.91 13.08 -6.93
C LEU A 41 14.93 13.87 -7.81
N SER A 42 15.18 13.93 -9.13
CA SER A 42 14.25 14.56 -10.07
C SER A 42 12.90 13.86 -10.10
N LEU A 43 12.87 12.52 -10.08
CA LEU A 43 11.66 11.74 -10.02
C LEU A 43 10.92 11.97 -8.70
N ALA A 44 11.62 11.94 -7.56
CA ALA A 44 11.03 12.18 -6.24
C ALA A 44 10.43 13.58 -6.15
N CYS A 45 11.15 14.61 -6.61
CA CYS A 45 10.63 15.98 -6.70
C CYS A 45 9.41 16.07 -7.61
N ALA A 46 9.41 15.39 -8.77
CA ALA A 46 8.27 15.40 -9.68
C ALA A 46 7.04 14.68 -9.09
N VAL A 47 7.24 13.56 -8.39
CA VAL A 47 6.18 12.83 -7.67
C VAL A 47 5.62 13.68 -6.54
N LEU A 48 6.49 14.33 -5.76
CA LEU A 48 6.08 15.25 -4.69
C LEU A 48 5.31 16.45 -5.26
N ALA A 49 5.79 17.04 -6.36
CA ALA A 49 5.09 18.13 -7.04
C ALA A 49 3.71 17.70 -7.54
N ALA A 50 3.59 16.52 -8.15
CA ALA A 50 2.31 15.98 -8.58
C ALA A 50 1.35 15.74 -7.40
N ALA A 51 1.84 15.17 -6.30
CA ALA A 51 1.04 14.92 -5.10
C ALA A 51 0.57 16.24 -4.46
N LEU A 52 1.47 17.21 -4.29
CA LEU A 52 1.15 18.52 -3.73
C LEU A 52 0.20 19.32 -4.62
N LEU A 53 0.36 19.26 -5.94
CA LEU A 53 -0.53 19.94 -6.87
C LEU A 53 -1.92 19.30 -6.88
N GLY A 54 -2.00 17.97 -6.90
CA GLY A 54 -3.29 17.26 -6.79
C GLY A 54 -4.01 17.57 -5.48
N LEU A 55 -3.29 17.49 -4.35
CA LEU A 55 -3.84 17.83 -3.04
C LEU A 55 -4.23 19.31 -2.93
N GLY A 56 -3.39 20.20 -3.46
CA GLY A 56 -3.63 21.63 -3.51
C GLY A 56 -4.90 21.98 -4.28
N VAL A 57 -5.13 21.34 -5.43
CA VAL A 57 -6.38 21.51 -6.19
C VAL A 57 -7.59 21.00 -5.39
N ILE A 58 -7.49 19.85 -4.73
CA ILE A 58 -8.58 19.30 -3.89
C ILE A 58 -8.90 20.25 -2.74
N PHE A 59 -7.89 20.73 -2.00
CA PHE A 59 -8.09 21.65 -0.88
C PHE A 59 -8.58 23.02 -1.31
N TRP A 60 -8.05 23.55 -2.43
CA TRP A 60 -8.54 24.79 -2.99
C TRP A 60 -10.01 24.67 -3.41
N LEU A 61 -10.40 23.56 -4.03
CA LEU A 61 -11.79 23.28 -4.40
C LEU A 61 -12.70 23.22 -3.17
N ALA A 62 -12.23 22.59 -2.09
CA ALA A 62 -12.95 22.51 -0.82
C ALA A 62 -13.08 23.90 -0.15
N ALA A 63 -12.03 24.72 -0.20
CA ALA A 63 -12.05 26.08 0.35
C ALA A 63 -13.00 27.01 -0.41
N ASN A 64 -13.07 26.87 -1.74
CA ASN A 64 -13.93 27.68 -2.61
C ASN A 64 -15.28 26.98 -2.92
N TRP A 65 -15.71 26.06 -2.06
CA TRP A 65 -16.87 25.22 -2.34
C TRP A 65 -18.17 26.03 -2.51
N GLY A 66 -18.37 27.07 -1.70
CA GLY A 66 -19.56 27.92 -1.81
C GLY A 66 -19.59 28.80 -3.06
N GLU A 67 -18.42 29.19 -3.55
CA GLU A 67 -18.28 30.17 -4.63
C GLU A 67 -18.30 29.51 -6.02
N LEU A 68 -17.83 28.26 -6.13
CA LEU A 68 -17.73 27.56 -7.40
C LEU A 68 -19.04 26.86 -7.77
N GLY A 69 -19.53 27.14 -8.98
CA GLY A 69 -20.63 26.40 -9.59
C GLY A 69 -20.29 24.93 -9.81
N ARG A 70 -21.31 24.06 -9.80
CA ARG A 70 -21.15 22.59 -9.96
C ARG A 70 -20.39 22.21 -11.23
N ILE A 71 -20.72 22.85 -12.35
CA ILE A 71 -20.06 22.60 -13.64
C ILE A 71 -18.58 22.96 -13.57
N SER A 72 -18.23 24.09 -12.96
CA SER A 72 -16.84 24.53 -12.80
C SER A 72 -16.01 23.54 -11.98
N LYS A 73 -16.57 22.99 -10.90
CA LYS A 73 -15.91 21.97 -10.08
C LYS A 73 -15.62 20.70 -10.87
N PHE A 74 -16.62 20.19 -11.62
CA PHE A 74 -16.42 19.02 -12.49
C PHE A 74 -15.43 19.31 -13.63
N ALA A 75 -15.55 20.45 -14.28
CA ALA A 75 -14.70 20.84 -15.40
C ALA A 75 -13.23 20.96 -14.97
N LEU A 76 -12.97 21.52 -13.79
CA LEU A 76 -11.63 21.65 -13.23
C LEU A 76 -11.01 20.27 -12.97
N LEU A 77 -11.72 19.39 -12.26
CA LEU A 77 -11.22 18.07 -11.89
C LEU A 77 -11.04 17.16 -13.13
N GLN A 78 -12.01 17.14 -14.04
CA GLN A 78 -11.91 16.37 -15.28
C GLN A 78 -10.85 16.96 -16.22
N GLY A 79 -10.74 18.28 -16.31
CA GLY A 79 -9.71 18.96 -17.07
C GLY A 79 -8.31 18.60 -16.57
N LEU A 80 -8.10 18.61 -15.25
CA LEU A 80 -6.84 18.18 -14.63
C LEU A 80 -6.53 16.72 -14.94
N LEU A 81 -7.52 15.83 -14.84
CA LEU A 81 -7.37 14.41 -15.18
C LEU A 81 -6.93 14.22 -16.62
N ILE A 82 -7.66 14.81 -17.58
CA ILE A 82 -7.42 14.65 -19.02
C ILE A 82 -6.08 15.28 -19.41
N ALA A 83 -5.81 16.50 -18.93
CA ALA A 83 -4.55 17.19 -19.21
C ALA A 83 -3.34 16.41 -18.69
N SER A 84 -3.44 15.85 -17.47
CA SER A 84 -2.36 15.06 -16.87
C SER A 84 -2.15 13.73 -17.59
N ALA A 85 -3.23 13.05 -17.97
CA ALA A 85 -3.16 11.82 -18.76
C ALA A 85 -2.55 12.07 -20.15
N LEU A 86 -2.96 13.15 -20.84
CA LEU A 86 -2.39 13.52 -22.14
C LEU A 86 -0.92 13.91 -22.01
N ALA A 87 -0.57 14.71 -20.99
CA ALA A 87 0.82 15.06 -20.72
C ALA A 87 1.69 13.82 -20.47
N ALA A 88 1.15 12.77 -19.82
CA ALA A 88 1.85 11.51 -19.57
C ALA A 88 2.12 10.70 -20.85
N VAL A 89 1.26 10.86 -21.87
CA VAL A 89 1.47 10.30 -23.22
C VAL A 89 2.56 11.10 -23.95
N LEU A 90 2.47 12.43 -23.90
CA LEU A 90 3.40 13.34 -24.60
C LEU A 90 4.80 13.39 -23.97
N ARG A 91 4.93 13.12 -22.67
CA ARG A 91 6.20 13.10 -21.94
C ARG A 91 6.40 11.79 -21.18
N PRO A 92 6.81 10.70 -21.85
CA PRO A 92 7.02 9.40 -21.22
C PRO A 92 7.98 9.42 -20.03
N ALA A 93 8.99 10.30 -20.05
CA ALA A 93 9.94 10.46 -18.94
C ALA A 93 9.30 10.94 -17.62
N ALA A 94 8.20 11.69 -17.70
CA ALA A 94 7.44 12.18 -16.56
C ALA A 94 6.12 11.41 -16.35
N ARG A 95 5.97 10.23 -16.99
CA ARG A 95 4.72 9.47 -16.97
C ARG A 95 4.26 9.09 -15.55
N PRO A 96 5.09 8.53 -14.65
CA PRO A 96 4.63 8.18 -13.31
C PRO A 96 4.05 9.36 -12.50
N PRO A 97 4.73 10.51 -12.34
CA PRO A 97 4.15 11.64 -11.59
C PRO A 97 2.92 12.25 -12.28
N LEU A 98 2.88 12.32 -13.62
CA LEU A 98 1.70 12.84 -14.33
C LEU A 98 0.48 11.92 -14.21
N LEU A 99 0.69 10.60 -14.25
CA LEU A 99 -0.40 9.64 -14.02
C LEU A 99 -0.84 9.62 -12.55
N LEU A 100 0.05 9.90 -11.61
CA LEU A 100 -0.33 10.10 -10.20
C LEU A 100 -1.28 11.29 -10.07
N LEU A 101 -0.97 12.41 -10.70
CA LEU A 101 -1.84 13.58 -10.72
C LEU A 101 -3.21 13.28 -11.35
N ALA A 102 -3.24 12.54 -12.46
CA ALA A 102 -4.48 12.08 -13.07
C ALA A 102 -5.29 11.18 -12.13
N PHE A 103 -4.62 10.25 -11.42
CA PHE A 103 -5.25 9.35 -10.46
C PHE A 103 -5.84 10.09 -9.24
N LEU A 104 -5.16 11.13 -8.75
CA LEU A 104 -5.68 11.99 -7.68
C LEU A 104 -6.89 12.81 -8.16
N ALA A 105 -6.81 13.39 -9.36
CA ALA A 105 -7.94 14.10 -9.96
C ALA A 105 -9.16 13.19 -10.16
N GLN A 106 -8.94 11.93 -10.56
CA GLN A 106 -9.98 10.91 -10.66
C GLN A 106 -10.68 10.67 -9.31
N GLY A 107 -9.91 10.50 -8.23
CA GLY A 107 -10.46 10.41 -6.87
C GLY A 107 -11.26 11.65 -6.48
N GLY A 108 -10.77 12.83 -6.84
CA GLY A 108 -11.47 14.10 -6.66
C GLY A 108 -12.82 14.15 -7.37
N VAL A 109 -12.90 13.69 -8.63
CA VAL A 109 -14.16 13.60 -9.38
C VAL A 109 -15.16 12.68 -8.67
N MET A 110 -14.71 11.51 -8.19
CA MET A 110 -15.57 10.54 -7.51
C MET A 110 -16.05 11.05 -6.14
N ALA A 111 -15.17 11.68 -5.37
CA ALA A 111 -15.54 12.32 -4.11
C ALA A 111 -16.56 13.44 -4.33
N PHE A 112 -16.33 14.29 -5.33
CA PHE A 112 -17.24 15.36 -5.70
C PHE A 112 -18.60 14.82 -6.13
N PHE A 113 -18.61 13.77 -6.95
CA PHE A 113 -19.82 13.10 -7.40
C PHE A 113 -20.63 12.52 -6.22
N GLY A 114 -19.96 11.78 -5.32
CA GLY A 114 -20.60 11.20 -4.14
C GLY A 114 -21.23 12.24 -3.21
N GLN A 115 -20.54 13.37 -2.98
CA GLN A 115 -21.07 14.46 -2.16
C GLN A 115 -22.22 15.21 -2.84
N THR A 116 -22.14 15.42 -4.16
CA THR A 116 -23.10 16.27 -4.88
C THR A 116 -24.41 15.58 -5.17
N TYR A 117 -24.36 14.29 -5.54
CA TYR A 117 -25.53 13.57 -6.02
C TYR A 117 -26.12 12.61 -4.98
N GLN A 118 -25.45 12.41 -3.84
CA GLN A 118 -25.92 11.58 -2.71
C GLN A 118 -26.72 10.36 -3.17
N THR A 119 -26.16 9.59 -4.10
CA THR A 119 -26.90 8.59 -4.89
C THR A 119 -27.32 7.35 -4.10
N GLY A 120 -27.27 7.40 -2.76
CA GLY A 120 -27.42 6.25 -1.88
C GLY A 120 -26.35 5.18 -2.04
N ALA A 121 -25.32 5.43 -2.88
CA ALA A 121 -24.22 4.49 -3.09
C ALA A 121 -23.36 4.41 -1.83
N ASP A 122 -23.10 3.18 -1.37
CA ASP A 122 -22.21 2.97 -0.24
C ASP A 122 -20.79 3.47 -0.58
N PRO A 123 -20.06 4.06 0.39
CA PRO A 123 -18.70 4.56 0.17
C PRO A 123 -17.76 3.54 -0.50
N TRP A 124 -17.89 2.25 -0.19
CA TRP A 124 -17.05 1.20 -0.78
C TRP A 124 -17.15 1.13 -2.31
N GLN A 125 -18.32 1.45 -2.89
CA GLN A 125 -18.54 1.39 -4.34
C GLN A 125 -17.72 2.46 -5.07
N LEU A 126 -17.61 3.66 -4.50
CA LEU A 126 -16.80 4.74 -5.07
C LEU A 126 -15.31 4.38 -5.03
N PHE A 127 -14.82 3.81 -3.92
CA PHE A 127 -13.43 3.35 -3.83
C PHE A 127 -13.16 2.14 -4.75
N ALA A 128 -14.11 1.22 -4.90
CA ALA A 128 -13.98 0.10 -5.82
C ALA A 128 -13.93 0.57 -7.28
N LEU A 129 -14.81 1.50 -7.66
CA LEU A 129 -14.81 2.11 -8.99
C LEU A 129 -13.52 2.90 -9.22
N TRP A 130 -13.01 3.61 -8.21
CA TRP A 130 -11.72 4.29 -8.27
C TRP A 130 -10.58 3.32 -8.53
N ALA A 131 -10.54 2.20 -7.81
CA ALA A 131 -9.53 1.18 -8.01
C ALA A 131 -9.60 0.59 -9.43
N VAL A 132 -10.79 0.19 -9.89
CA VAL A 132 -10.97 -0.40 -11.23
C VAL A 132 -10.58 0.57 -12.34
N LEU A 133 -11.10 1.80 -12.30
CA LEU A 133 -10.78 2.82 -13.30
C LEU A 133 -9.33 3.33 -13.20
N GLY A 134 -8.66 3.12 -12.06
CA GLY A 134 -7.25 3.41 -11.86
C GLY A 134 -6.30 2.34 -12.43
N LEU A 135 -6.77 1.11 -12.70
CA LEU A 135 -5.95 0.02 -13.24
C LEU A 135 -5.26 0.38 -14.56
N PRO A 136 -5.94 0.97 -15.56
CA PRO A 136 -5.27 1.38 -16.80
C PRO A 136 -4.14 2.39 -16.57
N LEU A 137 -4.31 3.32 -15.63
CA LEU A 137 -3.28 4.30 -15.28
C LEU A 137 -2.07 3.62 -14.61
N ALA A 138 -2.31 2.70 -13.68
CA ALA A 138 -1.25 1.94 -13.01
C ALA A 138 -0.49 1.02 -13.97
N LEU A 139 -1.21 0.34 -14.88
CA LEU A 139 -0.62 -0.50 -15.92
C LEU A 139 0.16 0.30 -16.96
N ALA A 140 -0.27 1.54 -17.26
CA ALA A 140 0.49 2.44 -18.14
C ALA A 140 1.75 3.00 -17.46
N ALA A 141 1.69 3.25 -16.15
CA ALA A 141 2.81 3.75 -15.35
C ALA A 141 3.86 2.68 -15.07
N ARG A 142 3.44 1.42 -14.84
CA ARG A 142 4.28 0.29 -14.41
C ARG A 142 5.25 0.66 -13.29
N SER A 143 4.75 1.36 -12.27
CA SER A 143 5.57 1.97 -11.21
C SER A 143 4.83 1.99 -9.88
N ASP A 144 5.58 1.82 -8.78
CA ASP A 144 5.05 1.96 -7.41
C ASP A 144 4.44 3.33 -7.12
N VAL A 145 4.84 4.37 -7.88
CA VAL A 145 4.22 5.70 -7.79
C VAL A 145 2.70 5.64 -7.96
N LEU A 146 2.18 4.71 -8.78
CA LEU A 146 0.73 4.48 -8.95
C LEU A 146 0.24 3.25 -8.21
N TRP A 147 1.01 2.15 -8.17
CA TRP A 147 0.55 0.93 -7.50
C TRP A 147 0.37 1.10 -6.00
N VAL A 148 1.17 1.95 -5.34
CA VAL A 148 1.01 2.25 -3.90
C VAL A 148 -0.32 2.95 -3.59
N PRO A 149 -0.66 4.11 -4.18
CA PRO A 149 -1.94 4.75 -3.92
C PRO A 149 -3.12 3.94 -4.44
N LEU A 150 -2.96 3.21 -5.55
CA LEU A 150 -4.00 2.28 -6.03
C LEU A 150 -4.26 1.14 -5.04
N ALA A 151 -3.21 0.55 -4.46
CA ALA A 151 -3.33 -0.48 -3.44
C ALA A 151 -4.04 0.07 -2.19
N LEU A 152 -3.72 1.30 -1.77
CA LEU A 152 -4.40 1.96 -0.66
C LEU A 152 -5.91 2.11 -0.95
N VAL A 153 -6.27 2.60 -2.13
CA VAL A 153 -7.67 2.77 -2.56
C VAL A 153 -8.41 1.44 -2.62
N ALA A 154 -7.79 0.40 -3.20
CA ALA A 154 -8.38 -0.92 -3.30
C ALA A 154 -8.54 -1.60 -1.93
N MET A 155 -7.54 -1.49 -1.05
CA MET A 155 -7.64 -1.97 0.33
C MET A 155 -8.73 -1.22 1.12
N THR A 156 -8.87 0.09 0.88
CA THR A 156 -9.95 0.89 1.47
C THR A 156 -11.31 0.42 0.96
N ALA A 157 -11.44 0.09 -0.33
CA ALA A 157 -12.66 -0.47 -0.89
C ALA A 157 -13.03 -1.81 -0.22
N ILE A 158 -12.06 -2.71 -0.04
CA ILE A 158 -12.25 -4.01 0.62
C ILE A 158 -12.69 -3.80 2.08
N ALA A 159 -12.01 -2.92 2.82
CA ALA A 159 -12.34 -2.64 4.22
C ALA A 159 -13.76 -2.05 4.34
N LEU A 160 -14.12 -1.06 3.51
CA LEU A 160 -15.46 -0.46 3.51
C LEU A 160 -16.53 -1.46 3.07
N TRP A 161 -16.23 -2.36 2.13
CA TRP A 161 -17.12 -3.43 1.71
C TRP A 161 -17.38 -4.40 2.88
N THR A 162 -16.33 -4.87 3.56
CA THR A 162 -16.52 -5.72 4.75
C THR A 162 -17.35 -5.04 5.82
N HIS A 163 -17.15 -3.75 6.07
CA HIS A 163 -17.91 -2.99 7.06
C HIS A 163 -19.37 -2.75 6.65
N ALA A 164 -19.64 -2.50 5.37
CA ALA A 164 -21.00 -2.30 4.86
C ALA A 164 -21.84 -3.58 5.02
N PHE A 165 -21.28 -4.73 4.67
CA PHE A 165 -21.98 -6.02 4.71
C PHE A 165 -21.93 -6.71 6.08
N SER A 166 -21.06 -6.29 7.01
CA SER A 166 -21.10 -6.75 8.41
C SER A 166 -22.20 -6.09 9.26
N GLY A 167 -23.06 -5.27 8.64
CA GLY A 167 -24.09 -4.50 9.34
C GLY A 167 -23.54 -3.27 10.06
N ARG A 168 -22.39 -2.75 9.63
CA ARG A 168 -21.68 -1.60 10.27
C ARG A 168 -21.32 -1.86 11.72
N ARG A 169 -21.16 -3.13 12.09
CA ARG A 169 -20.69 -3.56 13.40
C ARG A 169 -19.21 -3.86 13.31
N TRP A 170 -18.49 -3.42 14.33
CA TRP A 170 -17.10 -3.77 14.56
C TRP A 170 -16.95 -5.15 15.25
N ALA A 171 -18.06 -5.69 15.76
CA ALA A 171 -18.12 -7.02 16.34
C ALA A 171 -18.30 -8.08 15.25
N ILE A 172 -17.51 -9.16 15.34
CA ILE A 172 -17.64 -10.30 14.44
C ILE A 172 -18.61 -11.29 15.05
N ASP A 173 -19.81 -11.33 14.47
CA ASP A 173 -20.83 -12.31 14.79
C ASP A 173 -20.69 -13.52 13.85
N GLU A 174 -21.30 -14.65 14.20
CA GLU A 174 -21.24 -15.89 13.41
C GLU A 174 -21.68 -15.68 11.94
N ALA A 175 -22.70 -14.85 11.73
CA ALA A 175 -23.21 -14.52 10.41
C ALA A 175 -22.22 -13.69 9.55
N SER A 176 -21.29 -12.95 10.16
CA SER A 176 -20.32 -12.11 9.44
C SER A 176 -18.92 -12.73 9.34
N ALA A 177 -18.64 -13.82 10.06
CA ALA A 177 -17.33 -14.48 10.04
C ALA A 177 -16.84 -14.83 8.61
N GLY A 178 -17.71 -15.40 7.77
CA GLY A 178 -17.38 -15.72 6.37
C GLY A 178 -17.06 -14.49 5.53
N LEU A 179 -17.72 -13.36 5.80
CA LEU A 179 -17.46 -12.09 5.11
C LEU A 179 -16.09 -11.51 5.46
N TYR A 180 -15.69 -11.56 6.74
CA TYR A 180 -14.36 -11.12 7.16
C TYR A 180 -13.26 -11.98 6.52
N VAL A 181 -13.43 -13.31 6.50
CA VAL A 181 -12.49 -14.22 5.83
C VAL A 181 -12.43 -13.92 4.33
N ALA A 182 -13.56 -13.66 3.66
CA ALA A 182 -13.58 -13.26 2.25
C ALA A 182 -12.83 -11.93 2.01
N GLY A 183 -13.03 -10.94 2.89
CA GLY A 183 -12.29 -9.67 2.84
C GLY A 183 -10.79 -9.84 3.01
N TRP A 184 -10.37 -10.68 3.97
CA TRP A 184 -8.95 -11.01 4.17
C TRP A 184 -8.35 -11.74 2.97
N LEU A 185 -9.09 -12.68 2.37
CA LEU A 185 -8.66 -13.38 1.16
C LEU A 185 -8.50 -12.40 -0.01
N LEU A 186 -9.43 -11.46 -0.20
CA LEU A 186 -9.32 -10.41 -1.22
C LEU A 186 -8.09 -9.51 -0.98
N ALA A 187 -7.84 -9.11 0.27
CA ALA A 187 -6.69 -8.30 0.64
C ALA A 187 -5.36 -9.04 0.38
N LEU A 188 -5.28 -10.32 0.75
CA LEU A 188 -4.10 -11.16 0.48
C LEU A 188 -3.93 -11.45 -1.01
N ALA A 189 -5.02 -11.65 -1.76
CA ALA A 189 -4.98 -11.83 -3.20
C ALA A 189 -4.45 -10.57 -3.91
N LEU A 190 -4.89 -9.38 -3.50
CA LEU A 190 -4.36 -8.11 -3.99
C LEU A 190 -2.86 -7.97 -3.66
N SER A 191 -2.46 -8.33 -2.44
CA SER A 191 -1.05 -8.33 -2.03
C SER A 191 -0.22 -9.28 -2.89
N ALA A 192 -0.71 -10.50 -3.14
CA ALA A 192 -0.06 -11.49 -4.00
C ALA A 192 0.07 -11.02 -5.45
N PHE A 193 -0.96 -10.35 -5.98
CA PHE A 193 -0.97 -9.75 -7.32
C PHE A 193 0.07 -8.62 -7.46
N LEU A 194 0.27 -7.82 -6.42
CA LEU A 194 1.24 -6.71 -6.45
C LEU A 194 2.68 -7.14 -6.15
N GLY A 195 2.88 -8.29 -5.50
CA GLY A 195 4.20 -8.69 -5.01
C GLY A 195 4.73 -10.02 -5.58
N PRO A 196 4.68 -11.10 -4.78
CA PRO A 196 5.61 -12.23 -4.87
C PRO A 196 5.56 -13.02 -6.18
N LEU A 197 4.46 -12.96 -6.92
CA LEU A 197 4.28 -13.83 -8.08
C LEU A 197 5.06 -13.31 -9.31
N PRO A 198 6.00 -14.09 -9.86
CA PRO A 198 6.84 -13.65 -10.98
C PRO A 198 6.04 -13.24 -12.22
N GLY A 199 4.92 -13.94 -12.48
CA GLY A 199 4.02 -13.62 -13.59
C GLY A 199 3.32 -12.27 -13.42
N CYS A 200 2.84 -11.97 -12.21
CA CYS A 200 2.16 -10.71 -11.93
C CYS A 200 3.12 -9.52 -12.02
N ARG A 201 4.36 -9.63 -11.49
CA ARG A 201 5.37 -8.55 -11.61
C ARG A 201 5.72 -8.20 -13.06
N ARG A 202 5.72 -9.18 -13.97
CA ARG A 202 5.93 -8.93 -15.40
C ARG A 202 4.81 -8.10 -16.02
N ILE A 203 3.58 -8.26 -15.55
CA ILE A 203 2.42 -7.52 -16.04
C ILE A 203 2.35 -6.14 -15.38
N THR A 204 2.41 -6.10 -14.05
CA THR A 204 2.21 -4.87 -13.27
C THR A 204 3.41 -3.92 -13.34
N GLY A 205 4.64 -4.46 -13.42
CA GLY A 205 5.84 -3.66 -13.17
C GLY A 205 5.90 -3.05 -11.77
N ALA A 206 5.10 -3.59 -10.84
CA ALA A 206 5.07 -3.13 -9.46
C ALA A 206 6.43 -3.36 -8.77
N GLY A 207 6.83 -2.38 -7.96
CA GLY A 207 7.98 -2.50 -7.09
C GLY A 207 7.60 -3.13 -5.75
N PHE A 208 8.51 -3.08 -4.78
CA PHE A 208 8.31 -3.71 -3.49
C PHE A 208 7.35 -2.94 -2.58
N TRP A 209 7.18 -1.62 -2.77
CA TRP A 209 6.42 -0.79 -1.84
C TRP A 209 4.91 -1.00 -1.96
N SER A 210 4.40 -1.22 -3.17
CA SER A 210 2.98 -1.54 -3.35
C SER A 210 2.61 -2.88 -2.71
N PHE A 211 3.46 -3.90 -2.88
CA PHE A 211 3.34 -5.16 -2.16
C PHE A 211 3.41 -4.99 -0.64
N ARG A 212 4.44 -4.31 -0.13
CA ARG A 212 4.64 -4.12 1.31
C ARG A 212 3.47 -3.39 1.95
N LEU A 213 2.98 -2.33 1.32
CA LEU A 213 1.81 -1.60 1.81
C LEU A 213 0.58 -2.51 1.81
N ALA A 214 0.30 -3.18 0.69
CA ALA A 214 -0.87 -4.05 0.56
C ALA A 214 -0.84 -5.17 1.62
N LEU A 215 0.30 -5.85 1.76
CA LEU A 215 0.46 -6.91 2.75
C LEU A 215 0.32 -6.38 4.17
N THR A 216 0.92 -5.23 4.48
CA THR A 216 0.80 -4.61 5.81
C THR A 216 -0.66 -4.31 6.15
N LEU A 217 -1.41 -3.72 5.23
CA LEU A 217 -2.84 -3.43 5.42
C LEU A 217 -3.66 -4.72 5.56
N ALA A 218 -3.37 -5.75 4.77
CA ALA A 218 -4.02 -7.06 4.89
C ALA A 218 -3.74 -7.70 6.25
N VAL A 219 -2.48 -7.72 6.70
CA VAL A 219 -2.06 -8.27 7.98
C VAL A 219 -2.69 -7.52 9.15
N VAL A 220 -2.73 -6.18 9.09
CA VAL A 220 -3.42 -5.36 10.11
C VAL A 220 -4.91 -5.68 10.14
N SER A 221 -5.57 -5.78 8.98
CA SER A 221 -6.99 -6.14 8.89
C SER A 221 -7.29 -7.53 9.47
N ILE A 222 -6.44 -8.52 9.15
CA ILE A 222 -6.55 -9.88 9.68
C ILE A 222 -6.32 -9.89 11.19
N CYS A 223 -5.25 -9.26 11.66
CA CYS A 223 -4.87 -9.26 13.07
C CYS A 223 -5.95 -8.59 13.94
N LEU A 224 -6.40 -7.39 13.57
CA LEU A 224 -7.44 -6.67 14.32
C LEU A 224 -8.77 -7.43 14.32
N GLY A 225 -9.19 -7.96 13.17
CA GLY A 225 -10.43 -8.75 13.10
C GLY A 225 -10.33 -10.06 13.89
N ALA A 226 -9.19 -10.74 13.84
CA ALA A 226 -8.96 -11.96 14.61
C ALA A 226 -8.94 -11.71 16.12
N LEU A 227 -8.32 -10.62 16.58
CA LEU A 227 -8.37 -10.22 18.00
C LEU A 227 -9.80 -9.87 18.44
N GLY A 228 -10.54 -9.13 17.61
CA GLY A 228 -11.95 -8.84 17.86
C GLY A 228 -12.77 -10.11 18.02
N ALA A 229 -12.63 -11.06 17.08
CA ALA A 229 -13.25 -12.37 17.17
C ALA A 229 -12.80 -13.17 18.40
N LEU A 230 -11.51 -13.13 18.75
CA LEU A 230 -10.95 -13.86 19.88
C LEU A 230 -11.50 -13.38 21.22
N PHE A 231 -11.90 -12.12 21.38
CA PHE A 231 -12.43 -11.66 22.69
C PHE A 231 -13.96 -11.52 22.73
N GLN A 232 -14.65 -11.62 21.58
CA GLN A 232 -16.09 -11.35 21.51
C GLN A 232 -16.94 -12.57 21.10
N SER A 233 -16.38 -13.57 20.40
CA SER A 233 -17.18 -14.68 19.86
C SER A 233 -17.34 -15.87 20.83
N ARG A 234 -18.55 -16.45 20.86
CA ARG A 234 -18.93 -17.56 21.76
C ARG A 234 -18.96 -18.96 21.10
N LEU A 235 -19.07 -19.10 19.77
CA LEU A 235 -19.22 -20.42 19.11
C LEU A 235 -18.40 -20.64 17.83
N LEU A 236 -18.41 -19.72 16.86
CA LEU A 236 -17.67 -19.84 15.58
C LEU A 236 -16.77 -18.63 15.35
N SER A 237 -15.49 -18.78 15.71
CA SER A 237 -14.49 -17.72 15.57
C SER A 237 -13.76 -17.82 14.23
N PRO A 238 -13.61 -16.74 13.44
CA PRO A 238 -12.68 -16.72 12.30
C PRO A 238 -11.20 -16.71 12.71
N TYR A 239 -10.88 -16.69 14.01
CA TYR A 239 -9.52 -16.71 14.53
C TYR A 239 -8.61 -17.81 13.95
N PRO A 240 -8.98 -19.11 13.91
CA PRO A 240 -8.13 -20.14 13.28
C PRO A 240 -7.88 -19.86 11.79
N ALA A 241 -8.88 -19.35 11.07
CA ALA A 241 -8.70 -18.96 9.68
C ALA A 241 -7.69 -17.81 9.54
N ALA A 242 -7.73 -16.81 10.43
CA ALA A 242 -6.76 -15.73 10.47
C ALA A 242 -5.32 -16.24 10.68
N VAL A 243 -5.11 -17.16 11.64
CA VAL A 243 -3.78 -17.75 11.90
C VAL A 243 -3.28 -18.52 10.67
N LEU A 244 -4.14 -19.34 10.05
CA LEU A 244 -3.79 -20.10 8.84
C LEU A 244 -3.47 -19.17 7.65
N LEU A 245 -4.23 -18.10 7.46
CA LEU A 245 -3.99 -17.12 6.41
C LEU A 245 -2.67 -16.36 6.63
N LEU A 246 -2.36 -15.97 7.87
CA LEU A 246 -1.08 -15.35 8.20
C LEU A 246 0.09 -16.32 8.01
N ALA A 247 -0.03 -17.56 8.47
CA ALA A 247 0.98 -18.60 8.25
C ALA A 247 1.22 -18.86 6.75
N GLY A 248 0.14 -18.96 5.96
CA GLY A 248 0.21 -19.12 4.51
C GLY A 248 0.84 -17.92 3.80
N SER A 249 0.51 -16.70 4.22
CA SER A 249 1.15 -15.49 3.68
C SER A 249 2.64 -15.42 4.04
N GLY A 250 3.02 -15.81 5.26
CA GLY A 250 4.42 -15.92 5.69
C GLY A 250 5.20 -16.93 4.85
N TRP A 251 4.63 -18.12 4.63
CA TRP A 251 5.20 -19.11 3.71
C TRP A 251 5.35 -18.55 2.29
N GLY A 252 4.32 -17.85 1.78
CA GLY A 252 4.38 -17.20 0.47
C GLY A 252 5.49 -16.14 0.37
N VAL A 253 5.71 -15.35 1.41
CA VAL A 253 6.84 -14.40 1.47
C VAL A 253 8.17 -15.16 1.46
N VAL A 254 8.33 -16.22 2.25
CA VAL A 254 9.57 -17.03 2.24
C VAL A 254 9.81 -17.68 0.87
N ALA A 255 8.77 -18.23 0.24
CA ALA A 255 8.91 -18.95 -1.03
C ALA A 255 9.25 -18.03 -2.21
N PHE A 256 8.72 -16.81 -2.23
CA PHE A 256 8.73 -15.96 -3.43
C PHE A 256 9.35 -14.57 -3.23
N ALA A 257 9.58 -14.16 -1.98
CA ALA A 257 10.09 -12.85 -1.60
C ALA A 257 10.99 -12.92 -0.36
N ALA A 258 11.78 -14.00 -0.21
CA ALA A 258 12.56 -14.29 1.00
C ALA A 258 13.47 -13.14 1.47
N ALA A 259 13.94 -12.31 0.53
CA ALA A 259 14.80 -11.16 0.82
C ALA A 259 14.04 -9.95 1.41
N ASP A 260 12.71 -9.97 1.43
CA ASP A 260 11.89 -8.89 1.97
C ASP A 260 11.65 -9.05 3.48
N ILE A 261 12.64 -8.61 4.25
CA ILE A 261 12.64 -8.67 5.73
C ILE A 261 11.44 -7.91 6.32
N LEU A 262 11.00 -6.81 5.68
CA LEU A 262 9.88 -6.03 6.18
C LEU A 262 8.57 -6.83 6.08
N ALA A 263 8.33 -7.48 4.93
CA ALA A 263 7.16 -8.33 4.75
C ALA A 263 7.14 -9.49 5.76
N LEU A 264 8.28 -10.16 5.96
CA LEU A 264 8.41 -11.22 6.97
C LEU A 264 8.18 -10.70 8.39
N GLY A 265 8.76 -9.56 8.74
CA GLY A 265 8.65 -8.96 10.06
C GLY A 265 7.20 -8.61 10.43
N VAL A 266 6.44 -8.03 9.49
CA VAL A 266 5.03 -7.68 9.72
C VAL A 266 4.16 -8.94 9.91
N VAL A 267 4.36 -9.98 9.10
CA VAL A 267 3.61 -11.24 9.25
C VAL A 267 4.00 -11.96 10.54
N ALA A 268 5.30 -12.02 10.86
CA ALA A 268 5.80 -12.66 12.07
C ALA A 268 5.27 -11.96 13.34
N LEU A 269 5.28 -10.63 13.38
CA LEU A 269 4.72 -9.85 14.47
C LEU A 269 3.23 -10.13 14.67
N ALA A 270 2.46 -10.19 13.58
CA ALA A 270 1.03 -10.49 13.68
C ALA A 270 0.75 -11.91 14.15
N LEU A 271 1.53 -12.90 13.69
CA LEU A 271 1.44 -14.27 14.18
C LEU A 271 1.77 -14.35 15.67
N ASP A 272 2.84 -13.69 16.11
CA ASP A 272 3.23 -13.64 17.52
C ASP A 272 2.11 -13.07 18.40
N VAL A 273 1.56 -11.91 18.01
CA VAL A 273 0.43 -11.27 18.70
C VAL A 273 -0.78 -12.20 18.78
N LEU A 274 -1.18 -12.83 17.67
CA LEU A 274 -2.35 -13.71 17.67
C LEU A 274 -2.11 -14.97 18.51
N LEU A 275 -0.95 -15.61 18.40
CA LEU A 275 -0.64 -16.85 19.13
C LEU A 275 -0.56 -16.59 20.63
N ILE A 276 0.12 -15.52 21.06
CA ILE A 276 0.20 -15.14 22.48
C ILE A 276 -1.20 -14.81 23.02
N ALA A 277 -2.00 -14.03 22.29
CA ALA A 277 -3.37 -13.70 22.71
C ALA A 277 -4.25 -14.95 22.81
N GLY A 278 -4.13 -15.89 21.86
CA GLY A 278 -4.84 -17.16 21.88
C GLY A 278 -4.46 -18.03 23.06
N LEU A 279 -3.16 -18.17 23.33
CA LEU A 279 -2.64 -18.89 24.49
C LEU A 279 -3.14 -18.27 25.80
N ALA A 280 -3.08 -16.95 25.92
CA ALA A 280 -3.58 -16.23 27.10
C ALA A 280 -5.06 -16.52 27.32
N ARG A 281 -5.91 -16.43 26.28
CA ARG A 281 -7.33 -16.76 26.38
C ARG A 281 -7.56 -18.20 26.87
N CYS A 282 -6.85 -19.17 26.29
CA CYS A 282 -6.97 -20.57 26.72
C CYS A 282 -6.59 -20.76 28.20
N LEU A 283 -5.50 -20.14 28.65
CA LEU A 283 -5.06 -20.23 30.04
C LEU A 283 -6.09 -19.64 31.03
N PHE A 284 -6.66 -18.47 30.72
CA PHE A 284 -7.62 -17.81 31.60
C PHE A 284 -9.04 -18.42 31.56
N GLU A 285 -9.47 -18.99 30.44
CA GLU A 285 -10.75 -19.72 30.38
C GLU A 285 -10.69 -21.03 31.20
N THR A 286 -9.55 -21.73 31.19
CA THR A 286 -9.38 -22.97 31.98
C THR A 286 -9.31 -22.73 33.50
N SER A 287 -8.88 -21.54 33.95
CA SER A 287 -8.76 -21.23 35.38
C SER A 287 -10.07 -20.84 36.06
N HIS A 288 -11.11 -20.48 35.31
CA HIS A 288 -12.43 -20.08 35.83
C HIS A 288 -13.47 -21.22 35.77
N GLY A 289 -13.09 -22.41 35.30
CA GLY A 289 -13.96 -23.57 35.15
C GLY A 289 -13.70 -24.71 36.14
N GLY A 290 -12.97 -24.45 37.24
CA GLY A 290 -12.68 -25.41 38.32
C GLY A 290 -13.49 -25.12 39.58
#